data_AF-A0A816V304-F1
#
_entry.id   AF-A0A816V304-F1
#
_cell.length_a   1.000
_cell.length_b   1.000
_cell.length_c   1.000
_cell.angle_alpha   90.00
_cell.angle_beta   90.00
_cell.angle_gamma   90.00
#
_symmetry.space_group_name_H-M   'P 1'
#
loop_
_entity.id
_entity.type
_entity.pdbx_description
1 polymer ?
#
loop_
_entity_poly.entity_id
_entity_poly.type
_entity_poly.pdbx_seq_one_letter_code
_entity_poly.pdbx_strand_id
1 'polypeptide(L)'
;MGLPAEDLPRSGRPTSFKRKNLKRLQNAAINRIGVSQRKLGKKFGVAQSTIHYNLKKLGLKHYKRQKAPKYSENQVEQIPKMPKNEAPNVNIQHFHYRR
;
A
#
# COMPACT_ATOMS: atom_id res chain seq x y z
N MET A 1 44.89 0.86 -24.90
CA MET A 1 44.11 2.07 -25.19
C MET A 1 42.83 1.99 -24.37
N GLY A 2 42.63 2.89 -23.41
CA GLY A 2 41.39 2.93 -22.61
C GLY A 2 40.22 3.51 -23.42
N LEU A 3 38.99 3.27 -22.97
CA LEU A 3 37.79 3.87 -23.57
C LEU A 3 37.82 5.40 -23.42
N PRO A 4 37.36 6.16 -24.42
CA PRO A 4 37.27 7.62 -24.34
C PRO A 4 36.25 8.04 -23.27
N ALA A 5 36.43 9.25 -22.72
CA ALA A 5 35.67 9.72 -21.55
C ALA A 5 34.16 9.81 -21.82
N GLU A 6 33.74 10.00 -23.08
CA GLU A 6 32.33 10.02 -23.48
C GLU A 6 31.64 8.66 -23.39
N ASP A 7 32.40 7.56 -23.51
CA ASP A 7 31.90 6.19 -23.51
C ASP A 7 31.93 5.53 -22.13
N LEU A 8 32.44 6.23 -21.12
CA LEU A 8 32.42 5.72 -19.75
C LEU A 8 30.98 5.67 -19.23
N PRO A 9 30.54 4.55 -18.64
CA PRO A 9 29.22 4.48 -18.04
C PRO A 9 29.12 5.56 -16.95
N ARG A 10 28.04 6.35 -16.97
CA ARG A 10 27.81 7.43 -16.00
C ARG A 10 27.99 6.90 -14.56
N SER A 11 29.11 7.23 -13.95
CA SER A 11 29.54 6.80 -12.60
C SER A 11 28.89 7.64 -11.49
N GLY A 12 27.69 8.16 -11.74
CA GLY A 12 26.95 8.98 -10.78
C GLY A 12 26.64 8.21 -9.50
N ARG A 13 26.27 8.95 -8.45
CA ARG A 13 25.92 8.37 -7.14
C ARG A 13 24.86 7.28 -7.31
N PRO A 14 25.10 6.05 -6.84
CA PRO A 14 24.13 4.97 -6.97
C PRO A 14 22.86 5.36 -6.20
N THR A 15 21.70 5.17 -6.84
CA THR A 15 20.42 5.47 -6.21
C THR A 15 20.03 4.32 -5.28
N SER A 16 19.54 4.68 -4.08
CA SER A 16 18.99 3.70 -3.12
C SER A 16 17.81 2.91 -3.72
N PHE A 17 17.05 3.52 -4.63
CA PHE A 17 15.85 2.92 -5.22
C PHE A 17 16.12 2.31 -6.60
N LYS A 18 16.47 1.01 -6.63
CA LYS A 18 16.77 0.26 -7.86
C LYS A 18 15.54 0.08 -8.77
N ARG A 19 15.75 -0.13 -10.07
CA ARG A 19 14.69 -0.42 -11.07
C ARG A 19 13.76 -1.59 -10.67
N LYS A 20 14.28 -2.64 -10.03
CA LYS A 20 13.47 -3.77 -9.52
C LYS A 20 12.45 -3.30 -8.47
N ASN A 21 12.81 -2.34 -7.61
CA ASN A 21 11.93 -1.78 -6.62
C ASN A 21 10.85 -0.88 -7.23
N LEU A 22 11.14 -0.22 -8.37
CA LEU A 22 10.16 0.56 -9.13
C LEU A 22 8.98 -0.30 -9.61
N LYS A 23 9.23 -1.45 -10.25
CA LYS A 23 8.17 -2.37 -10.68
C LYS A 23 7.34 -2.90 -9.48
N ARG A 24 8.02 -3.24 -8.38
CA ARG A 24 7.35 -3.69 -7.15
C ARG A 24 6.50 -2.58 -6.52
N LEU A 25 6.97 -1.33 -6.56
CA LEU A 25 6.22 -0.16 -6.09
C LEU A 25 4.98 0.09 -6.95
N GLN A 26 5.13 0.02 -8.27
CA GLN A 26 4.03 0.13 -9.22
C GLN A 26 2.95 -0.92 -8.94
N ASN A 27 3.30 -2.20 -8.82
CA ASN A 27 2.34 -3.27 -8.50
C ASN A 27 1.70 -3.12 -7.11
N ALA A 28 2.41 -2.51 -6.15
CA ALA A 28 1.87 -2.26 -4.82
C ALA A 28 0.93 -1.03 -4.77
N ALA A 29 1.01 -0.14 -5.75
CA ALA A 29 0.24 1.10 -5.82
C ALA A 29 -0.94 1.00 -6.80
N ILE A 30 -0.78 0.25 -7.90
CA ILE A 30 -1.84 -0.02 -8.88
C ILE A 30 -2.99 -0.78 -8.19
N ASN A 31 -4.22 -0.34 -8.45
CA ASN A 31 -5.47 -0.96 -7.99
C ASN A 31 -5.65 -1.06 -6.45
N ARG A 32 -4.82 -0.39 -5.65
CA ARG A 32 -4.96 -0.33 -4.19
C ARG A 32 -5.46 1.05 -3.74
N ILE A 33 -6.77 1.18 -3.58
CA ILE A 33 -7.39 2.33 -2.94
C ILE A 33 -7.04 2.31 -1.44
N GLY A 34 -6.43 3.38 -0.92
CA GLY A 34 -6.24 3.58 0.52
C GLY A 34 -4.91 3.14 1.15
N VAL A 35 -3.92 2.69 0.38
CA VAL A 35 -2.57 2.41 0.92
C VAL A 35 -1.75 3.69 1.02
N SER A 36 -1.44 4.15 2.23
CA SER A 36 -0.66 5.38 2.41
C SER A 36 0.79 5.26 1.92
N GLN A 37 1.34 6.34 1.37
CA GLN A 37 2.75 6.41 0.97
C GLN A 37 3.71 6.18 2.14
N ARG A 38 3.33 6.55 3.37
CA ARG A 38 4.10 6.23 4.59
C ARG A 38 4.19 4.72 4.81
N LYS A 39 3.10 3.97 4.60
CA LYS A 39 3.08 2.50 4.71
C LYS A 39 3.95 1.86 3.61
N LEU A 40 3.91 2.41 2.40
CA LEU A 40 4.81 1.98 1.32
C LEU A 40 6.27 2.26 1.67
N GLY A 41 6.59 3.45 2.20
CA GLY A 41 7.95 3.81 2.63
C GLY A 41 8.51 2.80 3.64
N LYS A 42 7.73 2.46 4.67
CA LYS A 42 8.09 1.40 5.63
C LYS A 42 8.35 0.05 4.96
N LYS A 43 7.48 -0.36 4.02
CA LYS A 43 7.63 -1.63 3.29
C LYS A 43 8.89 -1.68 2.43
N PHE A 44 9.30 -0.56 1.87
CA PHE A 44 10.46 -0.46 0.99
C PHE A 44 11.72 0.06 1.69
N GLY A 45 11.66 0.38 2.98
CA GLY A 45 12.79 0.91 3.76
C GLY A 45 13.24 2.31 3.31
N VAL A 46 12.34 3.13 2.76
CA VAL A 46 12.66 4.46 2.23
C VAL A 46 11.73 5.55 2.77
N ALA A 47 12.19 6.79 2.69
CA ALA A 47 11.40 7.95 3.05
C ALA A 47 10.12 8.06 2.19
N GLN A 48 9.05 8.61 2.78
CA GLN A 48 7.80 8.83 2.06
C GLN A 48 7.97 9.78 0.86
N SER A 49 8.89 10.75 0.95
CA SER A 49 9.25 11.65 -0.15
C SER A 49 9.81 10.89 -1.36
N THR A 50 10.64 9.87 -1.13
CA THR A 50 11.17 8.98 -2.19
C THR A 50 10.05 8.21 -2.88
N ILE A 51 9.06 7.72 -2.13
CA ILE A 51 7.88 7.06 -2.69
C ILE A 51 7.05 8.05 -3.52
N HIS A 52 6.78 9.25 -2.99
CA HIS A 52 6.03 10.28 -3.69
C HIS A 52 6.68 10.65 -5.03
N TYR A 53 7.99 10.91 -5.03
CA TYR A 53 8.75 11.23 -6.24
C TYR A 53 8.63 10.13 -7.31
N ASN A 54 8.85 8.87 -6.91
CA ASN A 54 8.78 7.74 -7.84
C ASN A 54 7.35 7.51 -8.36
N LEU A 55 6.32 7.65 -7.54
CA LEU A 55 4.92 7.55 -7.97
C LEU A 55 4.56 8.66 -8.96
N LYS A 56 4.99 9.91 -8.70
CA LYS A 56 4.81 11.04 -9.61
C LYS A 56 5.47 10.78 -10.96
N LYS A 57 6.70 10.25 -10.96
CA LYS A 57 7.43 9.87 -12.17
C LYS A 57 6.75 8.75 -12.97
N LEU A 58 6.07 7.83 -12.28
CA LEU A 58 5.27 6.76 -12.89
C LEU A 58 3.88 7.22 -13.36
N GLY A 59 3.51 8.49 -13.16
CA GLY A 59 2.17 9.00 -13.52
C GLY A 59 1.03 8.48 -12.62
N LEU A 60 1.34 7.82 -11.51
CA LEU A 60 0.33 7.26 -10.61
C LEU A 60 -0.17 8.35 -9.65
N LYS A 61 -1.40 8.82 -9.84
CA LYS A 61 -2.08 9.69 -8.87
C LYS A 61 -2.37 8.88 -7.61
N HIS A 62 -1.76 9.30 -6.50
CA HIS A 62 -2.05 8.70 -5.20
C HIS A 62 -3.35 9.30 -4.64
N TYR A 63 -4.40 8.51 -4.60
CA TYR A 63 -5.68 8.91 -4.00
C TYR A 63 -5.60 8.80 -2.48
N LYS A 64 -6.03 9.86 -1.78
CA LYS A 64 -6.26 9.80 -0.34
C LYS A 64 -7.35 8.77 -0.04
N ARG A 65 -7.23 8.08 1.10
CA ARG A 65 -8.25 7.15 1.57
C ARG A 65 -9.56 7.92 1.75
N GLN A 66 -10.60 7.54 1.01
CA GLN A 66 -11.95 8.05 1.21
C GLN A 66 -12.56 7.35 2.43
N LYS A 67 -13.38 8.07 3.20
CA LYS A 67 -14.21 7.44 4.23
C LYS A 67 -15.24 6.58 3.51
N ALA A 68 -15.54 5.41 4.07
CA ALA A 68 -16.67 4.64 3.60
C ALA A 68 -17.95 5.48 3.81
N PRO A 69 -18.90 5.47 2.85
CA PRO A 69 -20.19 6.11 3.08
C PRO A 69 -20.84 5.49 4.33
N LYS A 70 -21.57 6.30 5.09
CA LYS A 70 -22.44 5.76 6.13
C LYS A 70 -23.51 4.88 5.47
N TYR A 71 -23.94 3.85 6.18
CA TYR A 71 -25.04 2.99 5.74
C TYR A 71 -26.27 3.84 5.37
N SER A 72 -26.93 3.48 4.28
CA SER A 72 -28.25 4.04 3.98
C SER A 72 -29.28 3.55 5.00
N GLU A 73 -30.38 4.26 5.18
CA GLU A 73 -31.44 3.90 6.12
C GLU A 73 -31.93 2.45 5.90
N ASN A 74 -32.15 2.08 4.64
CA ASN A 74 -32.51 0.71 4.24
C ASN A 74 -31.47 -0.36 4.64
N GLN A 75 -30.18 -0.01 4.65
CA GLN A 75 -29.11 -0.91 5.09
C GLN A 75 -29.07 -1.03 6.61
N VAL A 76 -29.37 0.05 7.33
CA VAL A 76 -29.44 0.05 8.80
C VAL A 76 -30.60 -0.83 9.29
N GLU A 77 -31.73 -0.82 8.59
CA GLU A 77 -32.90 -1.66 8.91
C GLU A 77 -32.64 -3.16 8.73
N GLN A 78 -31.78 -3.54 7.78
CA GLN A 78 -31.42 -4.94 7.55
C GLN A 78 -30.36 -5.46 8.53
N ILE A 79 -29.74 -4.60 9.35
CA ILE A 79 -28.81 -5.04 10.39
C ILE A 79 -29.64 -5.65 11.51
N PRO A 80 -29.49 -6.96 11.82
CA PRO A 80 -30.21 -7.57 12.93
C PRO A 80 -29.83 -6.85 14.21
N LYS A 81 -30.81 -6.20 14.84
CA LYS A 81 -30.62 -5.52 16.12
C LYS A 81 -30.38 -6.59 17.19
N MET A 82 -29.12 -6.78 17.59
CA MET A 82 -28.84 -7.62 18.75
C MET A 82 -29.49 -7.01 19.99
N PRO A 83 -30.23 -7.80 20.80
CA PRO A 83 -30.73 -7.33 22.09
C PRO A 83 -29.53 -6.97 22.98
N LYS A 84 -29.64 -5.86 23.71
CA LYS A 84 -28.53 -5.25 24.47
C LYS A 84 -28.00 -6.14 25.62
N ASN A 85 -28.60 -7.30 25.88
CA ASN A 85 -28.40 -8.09 27.09
C ASN A 85 -27.96 -9.55 26.87
N GLU A 86 -27.65 -9.97 25.65
CA GLU A 86 -27.22 -11.35 25.38
C GLU A 86 -25.83 -11.37 24.74
N ALA A 87 -24.81 -11.62 25.57
CA ALA A 87 -23.51 -12.01 25.05
C ALA A 87 -23.68 -13.37 24.36
N PRO A 88 -23.25 -13.54 23.09
CA PRO A 88 -23.30 -14.85 22.47
C PRO A 88 -22.39 -15.78 23.27
N ASN A 89 -22.94 -16.90 23.76
CA ASN A 89 -22.17 -17.99 24.33
C ASN A 89 -21.45 -18.69 23.18
N VAL A 90 -20.39 -18.05 22.68
CA VAL A 90 -19.56 -18.60 21.61
C VAL A 90 -18.66 -19.64 22.25
N ASN A 91 -18.98 -20.92 22.06
CA ASN A 91 -18.03 -22.00 22.28
C ASN A 91 -16.90 -21.83 21.25
N ILE A 92 -15.80 -21.20 21.65
CA ILE A 92 -14.63 -20.94 20.81
C ILE A 92 -13.96 -22.29 20.55
N GLN A 93 -14.43 -23.02 19.55
CA GLN A 93 -13.60 -24.06 18.93
C GLN A 93 -12.42 -23.34 18.28
N HIS A 94 -11.26 -23.55 18.88
CA HIS A 94 -9.98 -22.98 18.48
C HIS A 94 -9.64 -23.45 17.06
N PHE A 95 -9.91 -22.61 16.06
CA PHE A 95 -9.47 -22.88 14.69
C PHE A 95 -7.93 -22.83 14.65
N HIS A 96 -7.30 -24.00 14.68
CA HIS A 96 -5.90 -24.13 14.33
C HIS A 96 -5.72 -23.75 12.85
N TYR A 97 -5.10 -22.60 12.60
CA TYR A 97 -4.58 -22.27 11.28
C TYR A 97 -3.44 -23.24 10.95
N ARG A 98 -3.73 -24.21 10.08
CA ARG A 98 -2.74 -25.10 9.47
C ARG A 98 -1.80 -24.24 8.61
N ARG A 99 -0.51 -24.37 8.90
CA ARG A 99 0.62 -23.66 8.26
C ARG A 99 0.99 -24.30 6.93
#